data_AF-A0A1K1NB14-F1
#
_entry.id   AF-A0A1K1NB14-F1
#
_cell.length_a   1.000
_cell.length_b   1.000
_cell.length_c   1.000
_cell.angle_alpha   90.00
_cell.angle_beta   90.00
_cell.angle_gamma   90.00
#
_symmetry.space_group_name_H-M   'P 1'
#
loop_
_entity.id
_entity.type
_entity.pdbx_description
1 polymer ?
#
loop_
_entity_poly.entity_id
_entity_poly.type
_entity_poly.pdbx_seq_one_letter_code
_entity_poly.pdbx_strand_id
1 'polypeptide(L)'
;MTDDNGIDDVGASRQRAARMPQSGHGIASFAIALVSGAAVFTGIAFSALLVSAGEAGQNLLVFGLIGLVLCFFLALSLAGLILGFIAVRRQDRRRTFGAIGLGLNAFILVGTAGLVLVGTFFSHSNS
;
A
#
# COMPACT_ATOMS: atom_id res chain seq x y z
N MET A 1 -23.23 56.18 23.72
CA MET A 1 -24.36 55.75 22.87
C MET A 1 -23.92 56.04 21.45
N THR A 2 -23.44 55.09 20.66
CA THR A 2 -23.84 53.67 20.59
C THR A 2 -22.64 52.86 20.11
N ASP A 3 -22.57 51.66 20.64
CA ASP A 3 -21.52 50.67 20.46
C ASP A 3 -21.45 50.10 19.04
N ASP A 4 -20.28 49.54 18.76
CA ASP A 4 -20.09 48.22 18.14
C ASP A 4 -20.59 48.00 16.71
N ASN A 5 -19.64 47.89 15.78
CA ASN A 5 -19.81 47.13 14.54
C ASN A 5 -18.48 46.49 14.13
N GLY A 6 -17.86 45.77 15.07
CA GLY A 6 -16.63 45.00 14.86
C GLY A 6 -16.85 43.50 14.69
N ILE A 7 -18.03 43.05 14.23
CA ILE A 7 -18.44 41.64 14.36
C ILE A 7 -18.67 40.88 13.04
N ASP A 8 -18.06 41.29 11.93
CA ASP A 8 -18.20 40.54 10.66
C ASP A 8 -16.98 39.71 10.23
N ASP A 9 -15.84 39.77 10.93
CA ASP A 9 -14.60 39.05 10.52
C ASP A 9 -14.32 37.74 11.29
N VAL A 10 -15.07 37.45 12.36
CA VAL A 10 -14.82 36.26 13.21
C VAL A 10 -15.50 35.00 12.66
N GLY A 11 -16.49 35.13 11.78
CA GLY A 11 -17.21 34.00 11.16
C GLY A 11 -16.46 33.35 9.98
N ALA A 12 -15.76 34.15 9.18
CA ALA A 12 -15.09 33.66 7.95
C ALA A 12 -13.83 32.83 8.23
N SER A 13 -13.16 33.07 9.36
CA SER A 13 -11.94 32.38 9.77
C SER A 13 -12.20 30.97 10.34
N ARG A 14 -13.36 30.73 11.00
CA ARG A 14 -13.74 29.38 11.46
C ARG A 14 -14.22 28.46 10.34
N GLN A 15 -14.90 28.98 9.31
CA GLN A 15 -15.36 28.16 8.18
C GLN A 15 -14.23 27.73 7.24
N ARG A 16 -13.15 28.52 7.10
CA ARG A 16 -11.94 28.11 6.35
C ARG A 16 -11.13 27.01 7.06
N ALA A 17 -11.20 26.92 8.38
CA ALA A 17 -10.55 25.85 9.14
C ALA A 17 -11.27 24.49 9.05
N ALA A 18 -12.57 24.48 8.71
CA ALA A 18 -13.38 23.25 8.60
C ALA A 18 -13.35 22.58 7.21
N ARG A 19 -12.69 23.20 6.22
CA ARG A 19 -12.48 22.63 4.88
C ARG A 19 -11.01 22.65 4.48
N MET A 20 -10.14 22.22 5.38
CA MET A 20 -8.85 21.70 4.91
C MET A 20 -9.15 20.32 4.29
N PRO A 21 -8.96 20.11 2.98
CA PRO A 21 -9.08 18.79 2.39
C PRO A 21 -8.04 17.90 3.05
N GLN A 22 -8.48 17.14 4.05
CA GLN A 22 -7.67 16.21 4.81
C GLN A 22 -7.05 15.26 3.78
N SER A 23 -5.73 15.33 3.65
CA SER A 23 -4.92 14.73 2.60
C SER A 23 -5.13 13.20 2.50
N GLY A 24 -6.17 12.78 1.78
CA GLY A 24 -6.61 11.38 1.68
C GLY A 24 -5.59 10.44 1.05
N HIS A 25 -4.60 10.99 0.34
CA HIS A 25 -3.54 10.24 -0.33
C HIS A 25 -2.69 9.40 0.64
N GLY A 26 -2.41 9.89 1.85
CA GLY A 26 -1.62 9.14 2.84
C GLY A 26 -2.38 7.95 3.42
N ILE A 27 -3.68 8.12 3.70
CA ILE A 27 -4.55 7.04 4.18
C ILE A 27 -4.78 6.00 3.07
N ALA A 28 -4.97 6.45 1.84
CA ALA A 28 -5.14 5.56 0.69
C ALA A 28 -3.89 4.69 0.46
N SER A 29 -2.69 5.27 0.51
CA SER A 29 -1.42 4.52 0.41
C SER A 29 -1.30 3.45 1.50
N PHE A 30 -1.64 3.81 2.74
CA PHE A 30 -1.63 2.87 3.87
C PHE A 30 -2.64 1.73 3.69
N ALA A 31 -3.88 2.03 3.31
CA ALA A 31 -4.91 1.03 3.07
C ALA A 31 -4.51 0.08 1.92
N ILE A 32 -3.97 0.64 0.82
CA ILE A 32 -3.43 -0.17 -0.28
C ILE A 32 -2.32 -1.08 0.22
N ALA A 33 -1.38 -0.59 1.04
CA ALA A 33 -0.30 -1.40 1.58
C ALA A 33 -0.81 -2.58 2.42
N LEU A 34 -1.85 -2.34 3.23
CA LEU A 34 -2.41 -3.35 4.10
C LEU A 34 -3.14 -4.45 3.31
N VAL A 35 -3.96 -4.04 2.34
CA VAL A 35 -4.72 -4.97 1.48
C VAL A 35 -3.77 -5.73 0.55
N SER A 36 -2.87 -5.04 -0.15
CA SER A 36 -1.89 -5.68 -1.04
C SER A 36 -0.93 -6.56 -0.28
N GLY A 37 -0.44 -6.14 0.88
CA GLY A 37 0.45 -6.93 1.73
C GLY A 37 -0.23 -8.21 2.22
N ALA A 38 -1.47 -8.11 2.72
CA ALA A 38 -2.22 -9.28 3.17
C ALA A 38 -2.49 -10.26 2.01
N ALA A 39 -2.88 -9.75 0.84
CA ALA A 39 -3.14 -10.57 -0.34
C ALA A 39 -1.86 -11.25 -0.86
N VAL A 40 -0.75 -10.52 -0.94
CA VAL A 40 0.56 -11.06 -1.38
C VAL A 40 1.06 -12.11 -0.39
N PHE A 41 1.00 -11.82 0.91
CA PHE A 41 1.42 -12.76 1.94
C PHE A 41 0.59 -14.04 1.91
N THR A 42 -0.74 -13.92 1.82
CA THR A 42 -1.64 -15.08 1.74
C THR A 42 -1.40 -15.88 0.47
N GLY A 43 -1.21 -15.22 -0.68
CA GLY A 43 -0.91 -15.88 -1.95
C GLY A 43 0.39 -16.69 -1.88
N ILE A 44 1.46 -16.10 -1.35
CA ILE A 44 2.74 -16.79 -1.15
C ILE A 44 2.59 -17.97 -0.19
N ALA A 45 1.93 -17.77 0.96
CA ALA A 45 1.73 -18.82 1.94
C ALA A 45 0.91 -19.99 1.38
N PHE A 46 -0.17 -19.68 0.64
CA PHE A 46 -1.00 -20.69 0.01
C PHE A 46 -0.26 -21.46 -1.09
N SER A 47 0.53 -20.77 -1.91
CA SER A 47 1.43 -21.42 -2.87
C SER A 47 2.44 -22.34 -2.18
N ALA A 48 3.06 -21.90 -1.08
CA ALA A 48 4.01 -22.70 -0.33
C ALA A 48 3.36 -23.97 0.26
N LEU A 49 2.13 -23.85 0.77
CA LEU A 49 1.35 -24.98 1.27
C LEU A 49 1.03 -25.99 0.16
N LEU A 50 0.55 -25.52 -1.00
CA LEU A 50 0.29 -26.37 -2.17
C LEU A 50 1.54 -27.10 -2.65
N VAL A 51 2.69 -26.42 -2.68
CA VAL A 51 3.98 -27.05 -3.00
C VAL A 51 4.33 -28.11 -1.96
N SER A 52 4.21 -27.80 -0.67
CA SER A 52 4.54 -28.73 0.42
C SER A 52 3.65 -29.97 0.46
N ALA A 53 2.40 -29.84 0.00
CA ALA A 53 1.44 -30.94 -0.10
C ALA A 53 1.68 -31.84 -1.34
N GLY A 54 2.61 -31.47 -2.23
CA GLY A 54 2.88 -32.21 -3.47
C GLY A 54 1.83 -32.00 -4.56
N GLU A 55 0.91 -31.06 -4.38
CA GLU A 55 -0.19 -30.80 -5.32
C GLU A 55 0.15 -29.75 -6.40
N ALA A 56 1.40 -29.28 -6.43
CA ALA A 56 1.81 -28.18 -7.31
C ALA A 56 1.60 -28.48 -8.81
N GLY A 57 1.88 -29.70 -9.23
CA GLY A 57 1.75 -30.12 -10.64
C GLY A 57 0.32 -30.44 -11.08
N GLN A 58 -0.58 -30.74 -10.15
CA GLN A 58 -1.97 -31.12 -10.47
C GLN A 58 -2.86 -29.88 -10.63
N ASN A 59 -2.51 -28.79 -9.95
CA ASN A 59 -3.31 -27.57 -9.87
C ASN A 59 -2.68 -26.39 -10.64
N LEU A 60 -2.21 -26.63 -11.87
CA LEU A 60 -1.58 -25.61 -12.73
C LEU A 60 -2.46 -24.35 -12.90
N LEU A 61 -3.78 -24.52 -13.05
CA LEU A 61 -4.72 -23.40 -13.17
C LEU A 61 -4.77 -22.55 -11.88
N VAL A 62 -4.74 -23.20 -10.72
CA VAL A 62 -4.74 -22.51 -9.42
C VAL A 62 -3.44 -21.72 -9.23
N PHE A 63 -2.29 -22.32 -9.58
CA PHE A 63 -1.00 -21.61 -9.56
C PHE A 63 -0.98 -20.41 -10.49
N GLY A 64 -1.51 -20.55 -11.71
CA GLY A 64 -1.65 -19.45 -12.66
C GLY A 64 -2.51 -18.30 -12.11
N LEU A 65 -3.64 -18.62 -11.47
CA LEU A 65 -4.50 -17.62 -10.83
C LEU A 65 -3.82 -16.93 -9.65
N ILE A 66 -3.12 -17.67 -8.78
CA ILE A 66 -2.36 -17.08 -7.68
C ILE A 66 -1.29 -16.12 -8.22
N GLY A 67 -0.54 -16.53 -9.24
CA GLY A 67 0.45 -15.67 -9.89
C GLY A 67 -0.15 -14.39 -10.48
N LEU A 68 -1.31 -14.49 -11.14
CA LEU A 68 -2.02 -13.33 -11.68
C LEU A 68 -2.50 -12.38 -10.59
N VAL A 69 -3.08 -12.91 -9.50
CA VAL A 69 -3.52 -12.13 -8.33
C VAL A 69 -2.33 -11.43 -7.68
N LEU A 70 -1.20 -12.13 -7.52
CA LEU A 70 0.04 -11.55 -6.99
C LEU A 70 0.52 -10.38 -7.87
N CYS A 71 0.56 -10.56 -9.19
CA CYS A 71 0.91 -9.48 -10.13
C CYS A 71 0.00 -8.26 -9.99
N PHE A 72 -1.32 -8.47 -9.89
CA PHE A 72 -2.28 -7.38 -9.71
C PHE A 72 -2.03 -6.60 -8.41
N PHE A 73 -1.82 -7.30 -7.28
CA PHE A 73 -1.55 -6.65 -6.00
C PHE A 73 -0.17 -6.00 -5.92
N LEU A 74 0.83 -6.51 -6.63
CA LEU A 74 2.13 -5.84 -6.77
C LEU A 74 2.01 -4.54 -7.57
N ALA A 75 1.24 -4.54 -8.67
CA ALA A 75 0.96 -3.32 -9.42
C ALA A 75 0.18 -2.31 -8.57
N LEU A 76 -0.79 -2.79 -7.78
CA LEU A 76 -1.52 -1.95 -6.82
C LEU A 76 -0.58 -1.39 -5.74
N SER A 77 0.36 -2.20 -5.25
CA SER A 77 1.38 -1.75 -4.29
C SER A 77 2.30 -0.69 -4.87
N LEU A 78 2.61 -0.76 -6.17
CA LEU A 78 3.35 0.27 -6.89
C LEU A 78 2.57 1.60 -6.93
N ALA A 79 1.26 1.55 -7.18
CA ALA A 79 0.40 2.74 -7.06
C ALA A 79 0.36 3.27 -5.62
N GLY A 80 0.25 2.38 -4.63
CA GLY A 80 0.31 2.71 -3.20
C GLY A 80 1.63 3.38 -2.81
N LEU A 81 2.75 2.93 -3.36
CA LEU A 81 4.08 3.51 -3.19
C LEU A 81 4.12 4.94 -3.73
N ILE A 82 3.61 5.18 -4.95
CA ILE A 82 3.56 6.50 -5.57
C ILE A 82 2.69 7.45 -4.74
N LEU A 83 1.51 7.01 -4.31
CA LEU A 83 0.63 7.81 -3.44
C LEU A 83 1.31 8.12 -2.09
N GLY A 84 2.02 7.16 -1.51
CA GLY A 84 2.78 7.34 -0.27
C GLY A 84 3.91 8.36 -0.44
N PHE A 85 4.61 8.32 -1.57
CA PHE A 85 5.68 9.26 -1.89
C PHE A 85 5.17 10.68 -2.04
N ILE A 86 4.06 10.85 -2.76
CA ILE A 86 3.38 12.15 -2.90
C ILE A 86 2.89 12.66 -1.53
N ALA A 87 2.36 11.77 -0.69
CA ALA A 87 1.90 12.11 0.66
C ALA A 87 3.04 12.54 1.60
N VAL A 88 4.23 11.94 1.48
CA VAL A 88 5.41 12.33 2.27
C VAL A 88 6.03 13.65 1.78
N ARG A 89 6.01 13.89 0.45
CA ARG A 89 6.52 15.12 -0.18
C ARG A 89 5.65 16.35 0.11
N ARG A 90 4.32 16.20 0.19
CA ARG A 90 3.42 17.29 0.61
C ARG A 90 3.56 17.50 2.11
N GLN A 91 4.24 18.58 2.48
CA GLN A 91 4.78 18.92 3.80
C GLN A 91 3.70 19.25 4.85
N ASP A 92 2.74 18.35 5.05
CA ASP A 92 1.58 18.55 5.91
C ASP A 92 1.62 17.65 7.15
N ARG A 93 1.02 18.12 8.24
CA ARG A 93 1.20 17.69 9.64
C ARG A 93 0.80 16.22 9.96
N ARG A 94 0.43 15.43 8.95
CA ARG A 94 -0.05 14.03 9.04
C ARG A 94 0.87 13.03 8.30
N ARG A 95 2.19 13.18 8.48
CA ARG A 95 3.24 12.37 7.82
C ARG A 95 3.22 10.88 8.12
N THR A 96 2.73 10.46 9.29
CA THR A 96 2.88 9.08 9.76
C THR A 96 2.19 8.06 8.85
N PHE A 97 0.95 8.29 8.45
CA PHE A 97 0.22 7.34 7.60
C PHE A 97 0.82 7.21 6.20
N GLY A 98 1.22 8.33 5.58
CA GLY A 98 1.88 8.32 4.27
C GLY A 98 3.26 7.65 4.31
N ALA A 99 4.04 7.89 5.36
CA ALA A 99 5.36 7.27 5.53
C ALA A 99 5.27 5.76 5.83
N ILE A 100 4.32 5.34 6.67
CA ILE A 100 4.08 3.91 6.96
C ILE A 100 3.56 3.20 5.70
N GLY A 101 2.60 3.79 4.99
CA GLY A 101 2.10 3.24 3.73
C GLY A 101 3.19 3.12 2.67
N LEU A 102 4.05 4.13 2.53
CA LEU A 102 5.22 4.06 1.65
C LEU A 102 6.18 2.94 2.05
N GLY A 103 6.54 2.86 3.34
CA GLY A 103 7.45 1.84 3.86
C GLY A 103 6.93 0.43 3.65
N LEU A 104 5.65 0.19 3.92
CA LEU A 104 5.01 -1.10 3.71
C LEU A 104 4.95 -1.48 2.22
N ASN A 105 4.53 -0.57 1.34
CA ASN A 105 4.52 -0.85 -0.10
C ASN A 105 5.94 -1.14 -0.63
N ALA A 106 6.94 -0.36 -0.20
CA ALA A 106 8.34 -0.60 -0.56
C ALA A 106 8.80 -1.98 -0.07
N PHE A 107 8.46 -2.34 1.18
CA PHE A 107 8.79 -3.64 1.75
C PHE A 107 8.11 -4.80 1.00
N ILE A 108 6.85 -4.65 0.60
CA ILE A 108 6.13 -5.66 -0.19
C ILE A 108 6.84 -5.86 -1.54
N LEU A 109 7.14 -4.78 -2.25
CA LEU A 109 7.82 -4.83 -3.55
C LEU A 109 9.22 -5.46 -3.43
N VAL A 110 10.06 -4.94 -2.54
CA VAL A 110 11.43 -5.41 -2.35
C VAL A 110 11.46 -6.83 -1.78
N GLY A 111 10.60 -7.13 -0.81
CA GLY A 111 10.50 -8.46 -0.20
C GLY A 111 10.05 -9.51 -1.20
N THR A 112 9.04 -9.20 -2.02
CA THR A 112 8.56 -10.13 -3.05
C THR A 112 9.61 -10.32 -4.15
N ALA A 113 10.24 -9.24 -4.62
CA ALA A 113 11.32 -9.32 -5.60
C ALA A 113 12.52 -10.12 -5.07
N GLY A 114 12.90 -9.89 -3.81
CA GLY A 114 13.95 -10.64 -3.13
C GLY A 114 13.63 -12.13 -3.03
N LEU A 115 12.40 -12.48 -2.66
CA LEU A 115 11.96 -13.87 -2.59
C LEU A 115 11.98 -14.56 -3.95
N VAL A 116 11.53 -13.87 -5.01
CA VAL A 116 11.61 -14.37 -6.40
C VAL A 116 13.06 -14.62 -6.80
N LEU A 117 13.95 -13.65 -6.57
CA LEU A 117 15.38 -13.79 -6.88
C LEU A 117 16.00 -14.97 -6.16
N VAL A 118 15.77 -15.09 -4.85
CA VAL A 118 16.25 -16.23 -4.04
C VAL A 118 15.72 -17.54 -4.63
N GLY A 119 14.42 -17.62 -4.92
CA GLY A 119 13.82 -18.81 -5.55
C GLY A 119 14.46 -19.17 -6.89
N THR A 120 14.73 -18.18 -7.74
CA THR A 120 15.39 -18.39 -9.04
C THR A 120 16.84 -18.86 -8.88
N PHE A 121 17.62 -18.25 -7.97
CA PHE A 121 19.00 -18.66 -7.71
C PHE A 121 19.11 -20.09 -7.15
N PHE A 122 18.26 -20.45 -6.19
CA PHE A 122 18.24 -21.81 -5.64
C PHE A 122 17.77 -22.83 -6.69
N SER A 123 16.77 -22.49 -7.50
CA SER A 123 16.30 -23.34 -8.60
C SER A 123 17.41 -23.61 -9.63
N HIS A 124 18.16 -22.57 -10.01
CA HIS A 124 19.26 -22.71 -10.95
C HIS A 124 20.45 -23.51 -10.37
N SER A 125 20.72 -23.40 -9.07
CA SER A 125 21.81 -24.14 -8.41
C SER A 125 21.52 -25.63 -8.21
N ASN A 126 20.25 -26.05 -8.26
CA ASN A 126 19.83 -27.43 -8.04
C ASN A 126 19.48 -28.16 -9.36
N SER A 127 19.77 -27.54 -10.50
CA SER A 127 19.66 -28.13 -11.85
C SER A 127 21.03 -28.41 -12.44
#